data_AF-J3AHR8-F1
#
_entry.id   AF-J3AHR8-F1
#
_cell.length_a   1.000
_cell.length_b   1.000
_cell.length_c   1.000
_cell.angle_alpha   90.00
_cell.angle_beta   90.00
_cell.angle_gamma   90.00
#
_symmetry.space_group_name_H-M   'P 1'
#
loop_
_entity.id
_entity.type
_entity.pdbx_description
1 polymer ?
#
loop_
_entity_poly.entity_id
_entity_poly.type
_entity_poly.pdbx_seq_one_letter_code
_entity_poly.pdbx_strand_id
1 'polypeptide(L)'
;MIDIDQFIHSLSLLTFMAILIEAVTEIFKNAFPVLKDRSTYILSILIGISLSLAFQVNPFGLEGSGYYVSAVLAGILTSRGANYLNSFVKKLNTSSKQ
;
A
#
# COMPACT_ATOMS: atom_id res chain seq x y z
N MET A 1 -21.73 13.45 -0.31
CA MET A 1 -21.87 12.45 -1.39
C MET A 1 -20.47 12.27 -1.95
N ILE A 2 -19.90 11.06 -1.86
CA ILE A 2 -18.56 10.81 -2.44
C ILE A 2 -18.74 10.88 -3.96
N ASP A 3 -17.99 11.77 -4.60
CA ASP A 3 -17.96 11.85 -6.05
C ASP A 3 -17.28 10.59 -6.59
N ILE A 4 -17.97 9.87 -7.48
CA ILE A 4 -17.46 8.62 -8.07
C ILE A 4 -16.14 8.89 -8.80
N ASP A 5 -16.02 10.03 -9.47
CA ASP A 5 -14.81 10.38 -10.22
C ASP A 5 -13.61 10.59 -9.28
N GLN A 6 -13.83 11.24 -8.14
CA GLN A 6 -12.81 11.43 -7.12
C GLN A 6 -12.38 10.10 -6.47
N PHE A 7 -13.33 9.20 -6.26
CA PHE A 7 -13.04 7.86 -5.75
C PHE A 7 -12.19 7.06 -6.74
N ILE A 8 -12.57 7.05 -8.02
CA ILE A 8 -11.82 6.37 -9.09
C ILE A 8 -10.41 6.95 -9.23
N HIS A 9 -10.27 8.28 -9.17
CA HIS A 9 -8.97 8.93 -9.21
C HIS A 9 -8.07 8.46 -8.06
N SER A 10 -8.59 8.46 -6.83
CA SER A 10 -7.88 7.99 -5.64
C SER A 10 -7.47 6.53 -5.75
N LEU A 11 -8.38 5.67 -6.25
CA LEU A 11 -8.11 4.24 -6.43
C LEU A 11 -7.05 3.98 -7.50
N SER A 12 -7.09 4.73 -8.62
CA SER A 12 -6.08 4.60 -9.68
C SER A 12 -4.69 4.99 -9.20
N LEU A 13 -4.58 6.07 -8.41
CA LEU A 13 -3.32 6.52 -7.82
C LEU A 13 -2.76 5.51 -6.82
N LEU A 14 -3.61 4.98 -5.92
CA LEU A 14 -3.22 3.93 -4.98
C LEU A 14 -2.78 2.65 -5.71
N THR A 15 -3.45 2.29 -6.79
CA THR A 15 -3.09 1.13 -7.63
C THR A 15 -1.73 1.32 -8.29
N PHE A 16 -1.50 2.50 -8.89
CA PHE A 16 -0.21 2.84 -9.49
C PHE A 16 0.92 2.81 -8.47
N MET A 17 0.71 3.38 -7.28
CA MET A 17 1.66 3.30 -6.17
C MET A 17 1.96 1.86 -5.75
N ALA A 18 0.94 0.99 -5.66
CA ALA A 18 1.15 -0.41 -5.32
C ALA A 18 2.05 -1.13 -6.34
N ILE A 19 1.85 -0.86 -7.64
CA ILE A 19 2.69 -1.40 -8.71
C ILE A 19 4.14 -0.91 -8.59
N LEU A 20 4.32 0.39 -8.33
CA LEU A 20 5.66 0.97 -8.13
C LEU A 20 6.38 0.36 -6.92
N ILE A 21 5.68 0.20 -5.80
CA ILE A 21 6.25 -0.42 -4.60
C ILE A 21 6.72 -1.84 -4.90
N GLU A 22 5.90 -2.65 -5.58
CA GLU A 22 6.30 -4.02 -5.92
C GLU A 22 7.53 -4.01 -6.84
N ALA A 23 7.52 -3.21 -7.91
CA ALA A 23 8.65 -3.11 -8.83
C ALA A 23 9.96 -2.73 -8.13
N VAL A 24 9.94 -1.73 -7.24
CA VAL A 24 11.14 -1.34 -6.48
C VAL A 24 11.56 -2.46 -5.51
N THR A 25 10.61 -3.11 -4.85
CA THR A 25 10.94 -4.21 -3.94
C THR A 25 11.50 -5.42 -4.69
N GLU A 26 11.03 -5.72 -5.90
CA GLU A 26 11.60 -6.78 -6.74
C GLU A 26 13.03 -6.47 -7.18
N ILE A 27 13.30 -5.24 -7.63
CA ILE A 27 14.66 -4.78 -7.93
C ILE A 27 15.56 -4.97 -6.71
N PHE A 28 15.08 -4.61 -5.52
CA PHE A 28 15.83 -4.78 -4.28
C PHE A 28 16.06 -6.25 -3.92
N LYS A 29 15.03 -7.11 -4.01
CA LYS A 29 15.15 -8.57 -3.78
C LYS A 29 16.18 -9.21 -4.72
N ASN A 30 16.25 -8.72 -5.97
CA ASN A 30 17.18 -9.22 -6.99
C ASN A 30 18.61 -8.68 -6.77
N ALA A 31 18.75 -7.44 -6.34
CA ALA A 31 20.05 -6.83 -6.03
C ALA A 31 20.68 -7.38 -4.74
N PHE A 32 19.85 -7.68 -3.73
CA PHE A 32 20.30 -8.14 -2.41
C PHE A 32 19.56 -9.42 -1.95
N PRO A 33 19.85 -10.58 -2.58
CA PRO A 33 19.12 -11.82 -2.32
C PRO A 33 19.25 -12.33 -0.87
N VAL A 34 20.27 -11.91 -0.13
CA VAL A 34 20.51 -12.28 1.28
C VAL A 34 19.56 -11.56 2.26
N LEU A 35 18.88 -10.49 1.82
CA LEU A 35 18.03 -9.64 2.67
C LEU A 35 16.52 -9.79 2.40
N LYS A 36 16.12 -10.91 1.76
CA LYS A 36 14.85 -11.05 1.02
C LYS A 36 13.56 -10.82 1.80
N ASP A 37 13.53 -11.00 3.12
CA ASP A 37 12.25 -11.04 3.85
C ASP A 37 12.00 -9.77 4.69
N ARG A 38 12.69 -9.62 5.83
CA ARG A 38 12.41 -8.50 6.75
C ARG A 38 12.83 -7.14 6.18
N SER A 39 13.93 -7.10 5.43
CA SER A 39 14.44 -5.85 4.86
C SER A 39 13.55 -5.38 3.71
N THR A 40 13.14 -6.28 2.83
CA THR A 40 12.16 -5.99 1.77
C THR A 40 10.82 -5.54 2.35
N TYR A 41 10.40 -6.16 3.46
CA TYR A 41 9.21 -5.74 4.21
C TYR A 41 9.37 -4.28 4.66
N ILE A 42 10.42 -3.95 5.41
CA ILE A 42 10.62 -2.58 5.91
C ILE A 42 10.73 -1.59 4.75
N LEU A 43 11.47 -1.95 3.70
CA LEU A 43 11.65 -1.13 2.50
C LEU A 43 10.32 -0.82 1.81
N SER A 44 9.42 -1.81 1.65
CA SER A 44 8.14 -1.58 1.00
C SER A 44 7.26 -0.57 1.76
N ILE A 45 7.31 -0.58 3.09
CA ILE A 45 6.58 0.39 3.93
C ILE A 45 7.20 1.78 3.79
N LEU A 46 8.53 1.89 3.84
CA LEU A 46 9.22 3.16 3.69
C LEU A 46 8.92 3.80 2.34
N ILE A 47 8.95 3.02 1.26
CA ILE A 47 8.59 3.50 -0.08
C ILE A 47 7.12 3.90 -0.13
N GLY A 48 6.21 3.07 0.40
CA GLY A 48 4.78 3.37 0.42
C GLY A 48 4.45 4.67 1.13
N ILE A 49 5.02 4.90 2.31
CA ILE A 49 4.86 6.16 3.07
C ILE A 49 5.46 7.33 2.28
N SER A 50 6.67 7.16 1.74
CA SER A 50 7.35 8.23 0.98
C SER A 50 6.57 8.66 -0.24
N LEU A 51 6.06 7.70 -1.03
CA LEU A 51 5.22 7.99 -2.20
C LEU A 51 3.89 8.64 -1.80
N SER A 52 3.27 8.17 -0.71
CA SER A 52 2.00 8.72 -0.21
C SER A 52 2.14 10.19 0.19
N LEU A 53 3.24 10.54 0.88
CA LEU A 53 3.55 11.92 1.23
C LEU A 53 3.89 12.76 -0.01
N ALA A 54 4.67 12.21 -0.95
CA ALA A 54 5.06 12.91 -2.17
C ALA A 54 3.87 13.23 -3.09
N PHE A 55 2.91 12.30 -3.21
CA PHE A 55 1.69 12.46 -4.01
C PHE A 55 0.52 13.07 -3.24
N GLN A 56 0.75 13.45 -1.98
CA GLN A 56 -0.24 14.06 -1.12
C GLN A 56 -1.54 13.26 -0.95
N VAL A 57 -1.40 11.95 -0.84
CA VAL A 57 -2.54 11.03 -0.77
C VAL A 57 -3.25 11.17 0.58
N ASN A 58 -4.53 11.54 0.54
CA ASN A 58 -5.35 11.76 1.74
C ASN A 58 -6.72 11.05 1.62
N PRO A 59 -6.77 9.71 1.64
CA PRO A 59 -7.99 8.96 1.38
C PRO A 59 -9.04 9.14 2.48
N PHE A 60 -8.62 9.54 3.69
CA PHE A 60 -9.52 9.82 4.81
C PHE A 60 -10.00 11.27 4.88
N GLY A 61 -9.52 12.15 3.99
CA GLY A 61 -9.93 13.56 3.95
C GLY A 61 -9.58 14.34 5.23
N LEU A 62 -8.54 13.94 5.96
CA LEU A 62 -8.16 14.60 7.21
C LEU A 62 -7.38 15.88 6.93
N GLU A 63 -7.67 16.94 7.67
CA GLU A 63 -7.04 18.25 7.51
C GLU A 63 -6.00 18.53 8.61
N GLY A 64 -5.18 19.57 8.40
CA GLY A 64 -4.17 20.01 9.36
C GLY A 64 -3.12 18.92 9.63
N SER A 65 -2.81 18.67 10.91
CA SER A 65 -1.87 17.58 11.28
C SER A 65 -2.42 16.18 10.99
N GLY A 66 -3.76 16.03 10.90
CA GLY A 66 -4.41 14.77 10.56
C GLY A 66 -4.12 14.28 9.14
N TYR A 67 -3.76 15.19 8.23
CA TYR A 67 -3.32 14.86 6.89
C TYR A 67 -2.13 13.88 6.89
N TYR A 68 -1.12 14.12 7.73
CA TYR A 68 0.05 13.24 7.79
C TYR A 68 -0.30 11.84 8.27
N VAL A 69 -1.25 11.73 9.21
CA VAL A 69 -1.77 10.44 9.66
C VAL A 69 -2.46 9.71 8.52
N SER A 70 -3.33 10.43 7.78
CA SER A 70 -4.02 9.88 6.61
C SER A 70 -3.05 9.39 5.54
N ALA A 71 -2.04 10.20 5.20
CA ALA A 71 -1.02 9.87 4.22
C ALA A 71 -0.15 8.69 4.66
N VAL A 72 0.29 8.64 5.92
CA VAL A 72 1.08 7.51 6.44
C VAL A 72 0.28 6.22 6.40
N LEU A 73 -0.99 6.25 6.85
CA LEU A 73 -1.87 5.09 6.81
C LEU A 73 -2.10 4.62 5.37
N ALA A 74 -2.32 5.54 4.43
CA ALA A 74 -2.45 5.23 3.02
C ALA A 74 -1.19 4.54 2.47
N GLY A 75 -0.01 5.06 2.78
CA GLY A 75 1.26 4.46 2.36
C GLY A 75 1.48 3.05 2.90
N ILE A 76 1.15 2.83 4.19
CA ILE A 76 1.22 1.51 4.83
C ILE A 76 0.22 0.56 4.15
N LEU A 77 -1.03 0.97 4.00
CA LEU A 77 -2.07 0.17 3.37
C LEU A 77 -1.70 -0.19 1.93
N THR A 78 -1.22 0.75 1.13
CA THR A 78 -0.81 0.49 -0.26
C THR A 78 0.39 -0.46 -0.33
N SER A 79 1.36 -0.33 0.57
CA SER A 79 2.54 -1.22 0.61
C SER A 79 2.22 -2.68 0.96
N ARG A 80 1.02 -2.95 1.46
CA ARG A 80 0.61 -4.27 1.97
C ARG A 80 -0.76 -4.75 1.51
N GLY A 81 -1.53 -3.92 0.83
CA GLY A 81 -2.95 -4.14 0.57
C GLY A 81 -3.18 -5.47 -0.14
N ALA A 82 -2.40 -5.74 -1.20
CA ALA A 82 -2.46 -6.99 -1.93
C ALA A 82 -2.09 -8.22 -1.08
N ASN A 83 -1.08 -8.10 -0.21
CA ASN A 83 -0.63 -9.19 0.66
C ASN A 83 -1.65 -9.51 1.77
N TYR A 84 -2.26 -8.49 2.37
CA TYR A 84 -3.33 -8.68 3.34
C TYR A 84 -4.60 -9.23 2.68
N LEU A 85 -4.98 -8.70 1.52
CA LEU A 85 -6.16 -9.16 0.78
C LEU A 85 -6.01 -10.63 0.34
N ASN A 86 -4.86 -11.01 -0.23
CA ASN A 86 -4.56 -12.39 -0.59
C ASN A 86 -4.63 -13.33 0.63
N SER A 87 -4.05 -12.91 1.76
CA SER A 87 -4.08 -13.70 3.00
C SER A 87 -5.50 -13.82 3.58
N PHE A 88 -6.29 -12.76 3.50
CA PHE A 88 -7.68 -12.73 3.96
C PHE A 88 -8.58 -13.65 3.11
N VAL A 89 -8.47 -13.56 1.79
CA VAL A 89 -9.22 -14.45 0.86
C VAL A 89 -8.87 -15.92 1.09
N LYS A 90 -7.59 -16.25 1.31
CA LYS A 90 -7.18 -17.62 1.66
C LYS A 90 -7.85 -18.12 2.92
N LYS A 91 -7.90 -17.30 3.99
CA LYS A 91 -8.56 -17.67 5.26
C LYS A 91 -10.06 -17.93 5.09
N LEU A 92 -10.76 -17.09 4.32
CA LEU A 92 -12.19 -17.27 4.05
C LEU A 92 -12.48 -18.58 3.29
N ASN A 93 -11.68 -18.90 2.27
CA ASN A 93 -11.84 -20.14 1.51
C ASN A 93 -11.55 -21.41 2.35
N THR A 94 -10.67 -21.32 3.35
CA THR A 94 -10.45 -22.43 4.28
C THR A 94 -11.57 -22.59 5.31
N SER A 95 -12.20 -21.50 5.75
CA SER A 95 -13.36 -21.54 6.66
C SER A 95 -14.65 -22.00 5.98
N SER A 96 -14.78 -21.87 4.65
CA SER A 96 -15.95 -22.38 3.91
C SER A 96 -15.87 -23.87 3.54
N LYS A 97 -14.79 -24.57 3.93
CA LYS A 97 -14.57 -26.01 3.66
C LYS A 97 -14.59 -26.87 4.93
N GLN A 98 -14.99 -26.31 6.07
CA GLN A 98 -15.35 -27.03 7.30
C GLN A 98 -16.87 -27.05 7.44
#